data_AF-A0A2W2I260-F1
#
_entry.id   AF-A0A2W2I260-F1
#
_cell.length_a   1.000
_cell.length_b   1.000
_cell.length_c   1.000
_cell.angle_alpha   90.00
_cell.angle_beta   90.00
_cell.angle_gamma   90.00
#
_symmetry.space_group_name_H-M   'P 1'
#
loop_
_entity.id
_entity.type
_entity.pdbx_description
1 polymer ?
#
loop_
_entity_poly.entity_id
_entity_poly.type
_entity_poly.pdbx_seq_one_letter_code
_entity_poly.pdbx_strand_id
1 'polypeptide(L)'
;MRNEPIHTVGPLEKVAFRKRKVSVRVYEVPTGKLVSRTGLQIGGSSCPARIHYTYYGIDPGPPSEKYVKSSTADVRAAYASLIRP
;
A
#
# COMPACT_ATOMS: atom_id res chain seq x y z
N MET A 1 5.77 4.19 -32.48
CA MET A 1 4.51 4.89 -32.12
C MET A 1 4.42 4.93 -30.61
N ARG A 2 4.38 6.13 -30.02
CA ARG A 2 4.22 6.29 -28.55
C ARG A 2 2.72 6.25 -28.26
N ASN A 3 2.25 5.25 -27.52
CA ASN A 3 0.87 5.23 -27.04
C ASN A 3 0.78 6.19 -25.85
N GLU A 4 0.14 7.33 -26.07
CA GLU A 4 -0.23 8.27 -25.01
C GLU A 4 -1.38 7.66 -24.18
N PRO A 5 -1.33 7.73 -22.84
CA PRO A 5 -2.42 7.23 -22.01
C PRO A 5 -3.67 8.12 -22.17
N ILE A 6 -4.78 7.51 -22.56
CA ILE A 6 -6.07 8.20 -22.68
C ILE A 6 -6.66 8.37 -21.27
N HIS A 7 -6.89 9.62 -20.84
CA HIS A 7 -7.55 9.94 -19.57
C HIS A 7 -9.06 10.08 -19.77
N THR A 8 -9.79 8.96 -19.67
CA THR A 8 -11.26 8.93 -19.66
C THR A 8 -11.80 8.92 -18.24
N VAL A 9 -12.89 9.64 -18.00
CA VAL A 9 -13.68 9.48 -16.76
C VAL A 9 -14.53 8.23 -16.93
N GLY A 10 -14.16 7.16 -16.23
CA GLY A 10 -14.91 5.90 -16.22
C GLY A 10 -16.18 5.96 -15.37
N PRO A 11 -17.02 4.91 -15.42
CA PRO A 11 -18.23 4.79 -14.60
C PRO A 11 -17.90 4.72 -13.09
N LEU A 12 -18.94 4.86 -12.25
CA LEU A 12 -18.79 4.63 -10.81
C LEU A 12 -18.49 3.15 -10.55
N GLU A 13 -17.36 2.89 -9.89
CA GLU A 13 -16.92 1.54 -9.56
C GLU A 13 -16.59 1.38 -8.08
N LYS A 14 -16.81 0.16 -7.56
CA LYS A 14 -16.42 -0.21 -6.20
C LYS A 14 -14.99 -0.71 -6.20
N VAL A 15 -14.10 0.03 -5.56
CA VAL A 15 -12.70 -0.35 -5.37
C VAL A 15 -12.37 -0.47 -3.88
N ALA A 16 -11.85 -1.62 -3.47
CA ALA A 16 -11.44 -1.86 -2.11
C ALA A 16 -10.02 -1.30 -1.86
N PHE A 17 -9.87 -0.49 -0.82
CA PHE A 17 -8.57 0.03 -0.39
C PHE A 17 -8.05 -0.72 0.83
N ARG A 18 -6.87 -1.32 0.70
CA ARG A 18 -6.23 -2.12 1.75
C ARG A 18 -4.98 -1.45 2.30
N LYS A 19 -4.73 -1.62 3.60
CA LYS A 19 -3.44 -1.30 4.22
C LYS A 19 -2.36 -2.26 3.74
N ARG A 20 -1.11 -1.82 3.70
CA ARG A 20 0.02 -2.69 3.37
C ARG A 20 0.44 -3.47 4.61
N LYS A 21 0.62 -4.79 4.47
CA LYS A 21 1.13 -5.64 5.56
C LYS A 21 2.61 -5.95 5.31
N VAL A 22 3.46 -5.67 6.29
CA VAL A 22 4.90 -5.98 6.24
C VAL A 22 5.24 -6.92 7.38
N SER A 23 5.89 -8.04 7.07
CA SER A 23 6.38 -8.96 8.10
C SER A 23 7.74 -8.50 8.60
N VAL A 24 7.86 -8.27 9.91
CA VAL A 24 9.10 -7.83 10.55
C VAL A 24 9.58 -8.89 11.54
N ARG A 25 10.89 -9.05 11.61
CA ARG A 25 11.58 -9.93 12.55
C ARG A 25 12.51 -9.08 13.41
N VAL A 26 12.45 -9.26 14.72
CA VAL A 26 13.27 -8.54 15.69
C VAL A 26 14.30 -9.51 16.26
N TYR A 27 15.57 -9.14 16.18
CA TYR A 27 16.70 -9.97 16.60
C TYR A 27 17.50 -9.29 17.69
N GLU A 28 18.03 -10.08 18.63
CA GLU A 28 19.02 -9.64 19.61
C GLU A 28 20.37 -9.48 18.91
N VAL A 29 21.01 -8.30 19.02
CA VAL A 29 22.24 -8.00 18.26
C VAL A 29 23.43 -8.89 18.65
N PRO A 30 23.76 -9.08 19.94
CA PRO A 30 24.92 -9.89 20.31
C PRO A 30 24.83 -11.36 19.91
N THR A 31 23.63 -11.95 19.95
CA THR A 31 23.43 -13.41 19.78
C THR A 31 22.84 -13.78 18.41
N GLY A 32 22.23 -12.82 17.72
CA GLY A 32 21.43 -13.07 16.52
C GLY A 32 20.12 -13.82 16.81
N LYS A 33 19.72 -14.00 18.07
CA LYS A 33 18.51 -14.75 18.43
C LYS A 33 17.26 -13.97 18.01
N LEU A 34 16.29 -14.66 17.40
CA LEU A 34 14.97 -14.08 17.10
C LEU A 34 14.22 -13.83 18.41
N VAL A 35 13.89 -12.58 18.66
CA VAL A 35 13.14 -12.14 19.86
C VAL A 35 11.65 -12.05 19.56
N SER A 36 11.27 -11.60 18.36
CA SER A 36 9.86 -11.47 17.98
C SER A 36 9.64 -11.51 16.47
N ARG A 37 8.46 -11.95 16.05
CA ARG A 37 7.95 -11.88 14.67
C ARG A 37 6.59 -11.23 14.67
N THR A 38 6.48 -10.06 14.06
CA THR A 38 5.24 -9.26 14.06
C THR A 38 4.89 -8.82 12.65
N GLY A 39 3.59 -8.77 12.35
CA GLY A 39 3.08 -8.17 11.12
C GLY A 39 2.67 -6.73 11.35
N LEU A 40 3.37 -5.79 10.73
CA LEU A 40 3.00 -4.37 10.75
C LEU A 40 1.97 -4.07 9.67
N GLN A 41 0.98 -3.25 10.01
CA GLN A 41 0.06 -2.66 9.03
C GLN A 41 0.43 -1.20 8.82
N ILE A 42 0.73 -0.84 7.58
CA ILE A 42 1.04 0.53 7.19
C ILE A 42 -0.24 1.14 6.61
N GLY A 43 -0.72 2.17 7.31
CA GLY A 43 -1.83 3.01 6.87
C GLY A 43 -1.44 3.96 5.75
N GLY A 44 -2.36 4.83 5.39
CA GLY A 44 -2.15 5.83 4.35
C GLY A 44 -3.43 6.64 4.12
N SER A 45 -3.44 7.39 3.02
CA SER A 45 -4.58 8.21 2.62
C SER A 45 -5.88 7.42 2.53
N SER A 46 -7.00 8.07 2.89
CA SER A 46 -8.36 7.53 2.72
C SER A 46 -8.72 7.34 1.23
N CYS A 47 -9.79 6.59 0.97
CA CYS A 47 -10.29 6.31 -0.38
C CYS A 47 -10.52 7.62 -1.16
N PRO A 48 -9.77 7.89 -2.24
CA PRO A 48 -9.97 9.08 -3.05
C PRO A 48 -11.24 8.95 -3.89
N ALA A 49 -11.92 10.07 -4.15
CA ALA A 49 -13.09 10.12 -5.04
C ALA A 49 -12.77 9.79 -6.51
N ARG A 50 -11.49 9.89 -6.90
CA ARG A 50 -11.00 9.57 -8.24
C ARG A 50 -9.75 8.70 -8.13
N ILE A 51 -9.69 7.67 -8.96
CA ILE A 51 -8.54 6.78 -9.07
C ILE A 51 -7.94 6.89 -10.46
N HIS A 52 -6.61 6.90 -10.52
CA HIS A 52 -5.86 6.80 -11.77
C HIS A 52 -5.33 5.38 -11.88
N TYR A 53 -5.53 4.74 -13.03
CA TYR A 53 -4.93 3.45 -13.37
C TYR A 53 -4.51 3.48 -14.83
N THR A 54 -3.61 2.56 -15.17
CA THR A 54 -3.07 2.43 -16.52
C THR A 54 -3.41 1.05 -17.02
N TYR A 55 -3.86 0.96 -18.26
CA TYR A 55 -4.13 -0.30 -18.96
C TYR A 55 -3.42 -0.27 -20.32
N TYR A 56 -3.17 -1.45 -20.89
CA TYR A 56 -2.59 -1.59 -22.22
C TYR A 56 -3.49 -2.54 -23.03
N GLY A 57 -4.00 -2.07 -24.18
CA GLY A 57 -4.94 -2.84 -25.01
C GLY A 57 -6.40 -2.52 -24.68
N ILE A 58 -7.22 -3.56 -24.42
CA ILE A 58 -8.63 -3.42 -24.04
C ILE A 58 -8.70 -3.03 -22.57
N ASP A 59 -9.47 -1.99 -22.23
CA ASP A 59 -9.67 -1.51 -20.86
C ASP A 59 -10.62 -2.45 -20.09
N PRO A 60 -10.14 -3.19 -19.06
CA PRO A 60 -11.00 -4.03 -18.23
C PRO A 60 -11.67 -3.24 -17.08
N GLY A 61 -11.44 -1.93 -16.98
CA GLY A 61 -11.77 -1.12 -15.82
C GLY A 61 -10.62 -1.05 -14.80
N PRO A 62 -10.77 -0.21 -13.76
CA PRO A 62 -9.81 -0.14 -12.67
C PRO A 62 -9.70 -1.48 -11.93
N PRO A 63 -8.55 -1.77 -11.31
CA PRO A 63 -8.44 -2.93 -10.44
C PRO A 63 -9.42 -2.84 -9.27
N SER A 64 -10.09 -3.96 -8.97
CA SER A 64 -11.07 -4.07 -7.88
C SER A 64 -10.47 -3.84 -6.49
N GLU A 65 -9.14 -3.96 -6.36
CA GLU A 65 -8.41 -3.69 -5.13
C GLU A 65 -7.17 -2.82 -5.37
N LYS A 66 -6.91 -1.90 -4.43
CA LYS A 66 -5.68 -1.11 -4.38
C LYS A 66 -5.14 -0.99 -2.96
N TYR A 67 -3.83 -0.82 -2.84
CA TYR A 67 -3.22 -0.41 -1.57
C TYR A 67 -3.35 1.09 -1.38
N VAL A 68 -3.57 1.51 -0.14
CA VAL A 68 -3.50 2.94 0.23
C VAL A 68 -2.12 3.51 -0.07
N LYS A 69 -2.07 4.78 -0.45
CA LYS A 69 -0.82 5.52 -0.59
C LYS A 69 -0.34 5.93 0.79
N SER A 70 0.78 5.38 1.23
CA SER A 70 1.41 5.70 2.51
C SER A 70 2.39 6.86 2.36
N SER A 71 2.36 7.79 3.29
CA SER A 71 3.39 8.81 3.46
C SER A 71 4.58 8.28 4.27
N THR A 72 5.72 8.97 4.25
CA THR A 72 6.86 8.65 5.12
C THR A 72 6.48 8.71 6.61
N ALA A 73 5.54 9.59 6.98
CA ALA A 73 5.03 9.67 8.35
C ALA A 73 4.22 8.42 8.73
N ASP A 74 3.38 7.90 7.82
CA ASP A 74 2.62 6.65 8.05
C ASP A 74 3.55 5.45 8.25
N VAL A 75 4.62 5.37 7.44
CA VAL A 75 5.64 4.32 7.59
C VAL A 75 6.33 4.45 8.95
N ARG A 76 6.79 5.66 9.31
CA ARG A 76 7.44 5.89 10.61
C ARG A 76 6.52 5.53 11.78
N ALA A 77 5.25 5.94 11.73
CA ALA A 77 4.26 5.63 12.75
C ALA A 77 4.05 4.12 12.90
N ALA A 78 3.97 3.38 11.79
CA ALA A 78 3.81 1.93 11.82
C ALA A 78 4.99 1.20 12.48
N TYR A 79 6.22 1.66 12.26
CA TYR A 79 7.42 1.07 12.87
C TYR A 79 7.69 1.54 14.30
N ALA A 80 7.14 2.69 14.71
CA ALA A 80 7.34 3.24 16.05
C ALA A 80 6.91 2.25 17.15
N SER A 81 5.88 1.44 16.92
CA SER A 81 5.40 0.42 17.86
C SER A 81 6.40 -0.70 18.13
N LEU A 82 7.43 -0.87 17.29
CA LEU A 82 8.50 -1.86 17.53
C LEU A 82 9.69 -1.27 18.28
N ILE A 83 9.88 0.06 18.20
CA ILE A 83 11.01 0.77 18.81
C ILE A 83 10.65 1.22 20.23
N ARG A 84 9.39 1.60 20.44
CA ARG A 84 8.81 2.01 21.73
C ARG A 84 7.57 1.14 21.99
N PRO A 85 7.78 -0.13 22.37
CA PRO A 85 6.67 -1.02 22.70
C PRO A 85 5.87 -0.54 23.92
#